data_AF-A0A530QJ74-F1
#
_entry.id   AF-A0A530QJ74-F1
#
_cell.length_a   1.000
_cell.length_b   1.000
_cell.length_c   1.000
_cell.angle_alpha   90.00
_cell.angle_beta   90.00
_cell.angle_gamma   90.00
#
_symmetry.space_group_name_H-M   'P 1'
#
loop_
_entity.id
_entity.type
_entity.pdbx_description
1 polymer ?
#
loop_
_entity_poly.entity_id
_entity_poly.type
_entity_poly.pdbx_seq_one_letter_code
_entity_poly.pdbx_strand_id
1 'polypeptide(L)'
;MAQTRLHFTTGKIEADRIFAALDAAFEDEGLPLAVLEVDEDRDIHEVSLYADGDVDAVEARLKDILAGLALTKPIERETLPEIDWVARSLEGLK
;
A
#
# COMPACT_ATOMS: atom_id res chain seq x y z
N MET A 1 -11.01 5.95 -12.24
CA MET A 1 -9.57 5.91 -12.56
C MET A 1 -9.04 4.74 -11.79
N ALA A 2 -8.29 3.85 -12.45
CA ALA A 2 -7.73 2.69 -11.79
C ALA A 2 -6.79 3.10 -10.65
N GLN A 3 -7.01 2.52 -9.48
CA GLN A 3 -6.18 2.70 -8.30
C GLN A 3 -4.82 2.03 -8.53
N THR A 4 -3.74 2.61 -8.03
CA THR A 4 -2.40 2.00 -8.06
C THR A 4 -1.95 1.65 -6.65
N ARG A 5 -1.59 0.39 -6.42
CA ARG A 5 -0.96 -0.08 -5.19
C ARG A 5 0.53 0.16 -5.27
N LEU A 6 1.07 0.90 -4.31
CA LEU A 6 2.50 1.01 -4.02
C LEU A 6 2.80 0.04 -2.88
N HIS A 7 3.71 -0.91 -3.07
CA HIS A 7 3.99 -1.92 -2.04
C HIS A 7 5.46 -2.29 -1.94
N PHE A 8 5.84 -2.78 -0.76
CA PHE A 8 7.18 -3.30 -0.46
C PHE A 8 7.13 -4.21 0.78
N THR A 9 8.12 -5.10 0.90
CA THR A 9 8.21 -6.03 2.03
C THR A 9 9.23 -5.58 3.08
N THR A 10 8.96 -5.90 4.33
CA THR A 10 9.84 -5.63 5.47
C THR A 10 9.57 -6.56 6.65
N GLY A 11 10.35 -6.45 7.73
CA GLY A 11 10.09 -7.18 8.98
C GLY A 11 9.04 -6.49 9.84
N LYS A 12 8.39 -7.22 10.77
CA LYS A 12 7.26 -6.71 11.57
C LYS A 12 7.51 -5.37 12.25
N ILE A 13 8.64 -5.23 12.95
CA ILE A 13 9.00 -4.00 13.69
C ILE A 13 9.10 -2.80 12.75
N GLU A 14 9.67 -2.99 11.55
CA GLU A 14 9.75 -1.92 10.55
C GLU A 14 8.37 -1.64 9.95
N ALA A 15 7.56 -2.68 9.68
CA ALA A 15 6.20 -2.51 9.15
C ALA A 15 5.33 -1.66 10.09
N ASP A 16 5.35 -1.94 11.40
CA ASP A 16 4.58 -1.17 12.39
C ASP A 16 5.02 0.30 12.46
N ARG A 17 6.34 0.56 12.41
CA ARG A 17 6.91 1.92 12.40
C ARG A 17 6.56 2.68 11.13
N ILE A 18 6.64 2.01 9.99
CA ILE A 18 6.29 2.57 8.69
C ILE A 18 4.79 2.86 8.64
N PHE A 19 3.95 1.94 9.09
CA PHE A 19 2.51 2.12 9.14
C PHE A 19 2.14 3.39 9.91
N ALA A 20 2.65 3.55 11.13
CA ALA A 20 2.38 4.75 11.94
C ALA A 20 2.82 6.05 11.25
N ALA A 21 3.95 6.04 10.53
CA ALA A 21 4.44 7.21 9.81
C ALA A 21 3.61 7.52 8.56
N LEU A 22 3.14 6.49 7.83
CA LEU A 22 2.32 6.66 6.63
C LEU A 22 0.89 7.04 6.98
N ASP A 23 0.31 6.44 8.02
CA ASP A 23 -1.04 6.75 8.51
C ASP A 23 -1.12 8.25 8.87
N ALA A 24 -0.20 8.74 9.70
CA ALA A 24 -0.13 10.17 10.06
C ALA A 24 0.17 11.10 8.87
N ALA A 25 0.82 10.61 7.81
CA ALA A 25 1.20 11.43 6.67
C ALA A 25 0.15 11.48 5.55
N PHE A 26 -0.78 10.52 5.53
CA PHE A 26 -1.75 10.33 4.45
C PHE A 26 -3.21 10.20 4.93
N GLU A 27 -3.46 10.29 6.25
CA GLU A 27 -4.82 10.20 6.82
C GLU A 27 -5.76 11.28 6.27
N ASP A 28 -5.27 12.51 6.08
CA ASP A 28 -6.05 13.64 5.58
C ASP A 28 -6.45 13.47 4.10
N GLU A 29 -5.59 12.83 3.30
CA GLU A 29 -5.89 12.47 1.92
C GLU A 29 -6.78 11.22 1.81
N GLY A 30 -6.96 10.47 2.91
CA GLY A 30 -7.79 9.28 2.96
C GLY A 30 -7.26 8.13 2.08
N LEU A 31 -5.94 8.08 1.84
CA LEU A 31 -5.34 7.01 1.06
C LEU A 31 -5.39 5.69 1.85
N PRO A 32 -5.97 4.62 1.30
CA PRO A 32 -6.00 3.34 2.00
C PRO A 32 -4.58 2.82 2.24
N LEU A 33 -4.36 2.27 3.43
CA LEU A 33 -3.10 1.67 3.87
C LEU A 33 -3.37 0.28 4.43
N ALA A 34 -2.53 -0.69 4.08
CA ALA A 34 -2.62 -2.05 4.57
C ALA A 34 -1.24 -2.59 4.96
N VAL A 35 -1.20 -3.41 6.01
CA VAL A 35 -0.05 -4.24 6.37
C VAL A 35 -0.53 -5.69 6.43
N LEU A 36 0.11 -6.56 5.65
CA LEU A 36 -0.22 -7.98 5.61
C LEU A 36 1.02 -8.80 5.95
N GLU A 37 0.87 -9.78 6.83
CA GLU A 37 1.89 -10.81 7.02
C GLU A 37 1.82 -11.79 5.85
N VAL A 38 2.84 -11.77 4.99
CA VAL A 38 2.90 -12.57 3.77
C VAL A 38 3.72 -13.86 3.96
N ASP A 39 4.55 -13.91 5.01
CA ASP A 39 5.29 -15.09 5.41
C ASP A 39 5.55 -15.08 6.93
N GLU A 40 4.77 -15.88 7.67
CA GLU A 40 4.84 -15.97 9.13
C GLU A 40 6.16 -16.61 9.60
N ASP A 41 6.64 -17.66 8.91
CA ASP A 41 7.88 -18.37 9.27
C ASP A 41 9.11 -17.46 9.18
N ARG A 42 9.09 -16.50 8.25
CA ARG A 42 10.20 -15.57 7.98
C ARG A 42 9.98 -14.16 8.51
N ASP A 43 8.88 -13.90 9.22
CA ASP A 43 8.49 -12.56 9.73
C ASP A 43 8.45 -11.50 8.62
N ILE A 44 7.93 -11.87 7.43
CA ILE A 44 7.84 -10.94 6.29
C ILE A 44 6.44 -10.33 6.24
N HIS A 45 6.42 -9.01 6.31
CA HIS A 45 5.24 -8.19 6.18
C HIS A 45 5.31 -7.35 4.91
N GLU A 46 4.21 -7.28 4.17
CA GLU A 46 4.02 -6.33 3.08
C GLU A 46 3.29 -5.10 3.59
N VAL A 47 3.82 -3.92 3.24
CA VAL A 47 3.14 -2.64 3.42
C VAL A 47 2.63 -2.19 2.05
N SER A 48 1.34 -1.85 1.97
CA SER A 48 0.66 -1.44 0.74
C SER A 48 -0.08 -0.12 0.93
N LEU A 49 0.26 0.89 0.13
CA LEU A 49 -0.43 2.18 0.06
C LEU A 49 -1.16 2.29 -1.27
N TYR A 50 -2.43 2.65 -1.24
CA TYR A 50 -3.30 2.68 -2.41
C TYR A 50 -3.52 4.13 -2.82
N ALA A 51 -3.00 4.49 -4.00
CA ALA A 51 -3.05 5.84 -4.52
C ALA A 51 -3.97 5.92 -5.74
N ASP A 52 -4.83 6.92 -5.74
CA ASP A 52 -5.63 7.33 -6.89
C ASP A 52 -5.10 8.67 -7.43
N GLY A 53 -5.02 8.83 -8.75
CA GLY A 53 -4.54 10.08 -9.36
C GLY A 53 -3.02 10.16 -9.54
N ASP A 54 -2.37 11.14 -8.91
CA ASP A 54 -0.93 11.43 -9.09
C ASP A 54 -0.05 10.48 -8.25
N VAL A 55 0.10 9.25 -8.74
CA VAL A 55 0.86 8.18 -8.08
C VAL A 55 2.34 8.56 -7.94
N ASP A 56 2.91 9.33 -8.87
CA ASP A 56 4.32 9.72 -8.81
C ASP A 56 4.58 10.67 -7.63
N ALA A 57 3.67 11.61 -7.38
CA ALA A 57 3.75 12.48 -6.21
C ALA A 57 3.60 11.71 -4.89
N VAL A 58 2.69 10.73 -4.85
CA VAL A 58 2.50 9.88 -3.65
C VAL A 58 3.74 9.02 -3.40
N GLU A 59 4.32 8.40 -4.45
CA GLU A 59 5.53 7.60 -4.29
C GLU A 59 6.74 8.42 -3.86
N ALA A 60 6.89 9.65 -4.38
CA ALA A 60 7.96 10.55 -3.94
C ALA A 60 7.85 10.85 -2.43
N ARG A 61 6.64 11.19 -1.95
CA ARG A 61 6.39 11.41 -0.50
C ARG A 61 6.64 10.14 0.32
N LEU A 62 6.18 8.98 -0.16
CA LEU A 62 6.45 7.69 0.48
C LEU A 62 7.96 7.46 0.63
N LYS A 63 8.75 7.70 -0.42
CA LYS A 63 10.22 7.60 -0.37
C LYS A 63 10.83 8.56 0.65
N ASP A 64 10.37 9.79 0.71
CA ASP A 64 10.86 10.79 1.67
C ASP A 64 10.56 10.37 3.12
N ILE A 65 9.37 9.83 3.39
CA ILE A 65 8.99 9.31 4.71
C ILE A 65 9.88 8.12 5.10
N LEU A 66 10.09 7.17 4.19
CA LEU A 66 10.99 6.04 4.43
C LEU A 66 12.42 6.50 4.70
N ALA A 67 12.92 7.48 3.93
CA ALA A 67 14.24 8.06 4.15
C ALA A 67 14.35 8.75 5.53
N GLY A 68 13.31 9.45 5.97
CA GLY A 68 13.22 10.03 7.32
C GLY A 68 13.28 9.00 8.45
N LEU A 69 12.87 7.75 8.18
CA LEU A 69 13.00 6.62 9.09
C LEU A 69 14.35 5.88 8.97
N ALA A 70 15.27 6.39 8.16
CA ALA A 70 16.53 5.74 7.77
C ALA A 70 16.33 4.39 7.05
N LEU A 71 15.25 4.26 6.29
CA LEU A 71 14.92 3.08 5.50
C LEU A 71 15.04 3.37 4.00
N THR A 72 15.49 2.38 3.24
CA THR A 72 15.46 2.40 1.79
C THR A 72 14.92 1.07 1.32
N LYS A 73 13.75 1.07 0.69
CA LYS A 73 13.06 -0.13 0.20
C LYS A 73 12.74 0.05 -1.29
N PRO A 74 12.88 -1.00 -2.11
CA PRO A 74 12.36 -0.97 -3.47
C PRO A 74 10.82 -0.94 -3.39
N ILE A 75 10.21 0.12 -3.91
CA ILE A 75 8.75 0.25 -3.98
C ILE A 75 8.30 -0.27 -5.35
N GLU A 76 7.41 -1.25 -5.32
CA GLU A 76 6.78 -1.83 -6.50
C GLU A 76 5.41 -1.17 -6.75
N ARG A 77 4.99 -1.15 -8.01
CA ARG A 77 3.71 -0.57 -8.46
C ARG A 77 2.84 -1.65 -9.08
N GLU A 78 1.58 -1.70 -8.67
CA GLU A 78 0.55 -2.53 -9.30
C GLU A 78 -0.69 -1.67 -9.63
N THR A 79 -1.04 -1.54 -10.91
CA THR A 79 -2.31 -0.93 -11.31
C THR A 79 -3.45 -1.92 -11.11
N LEU A 80 -4.39 -1.59 -10.22
CA LEU A 80 -5.50 -2.46 -9.87
C LEU A 80 -6.62 -2.35 -10.90
N PRO A 81 -7.25 -3.47 -11.30
CA PRO A 81 -8.39 -3.44 -12.20
C PRO A 81 -9.61 -2.78 -11.54
N GLU A 82 -10.33 -1.96 -12.29
CA GLU A 82 -11.65 -1.47 -11.88
C GLU A 82 -12.66 -2.63 -12.02
N ILE A 83 -12.94 -3.32 -10.91
CA ILE A 83 -13.89 -4.44 -10.87
C ILE A 83 -15.24 -3.95 -10.35
N ASP A 84 -16.29 -4.11 -11.16
CA ASP A 84 -17.67 -3.96 -10.72
C ASP A 84 -18.09 -5.21 -9.92
N TRP A 85 -17.93 -5.17 -8.60
CA TRP A 85 -18.30 -6.26 -7.71
C TRP A 85 -19.80 -6.57 -7.72
N VAL A 86 -20.66 -5.61 -8.06
CA VAL A 86 -22.11 -5.84 -8.19
C VAL A 86 -22.36 -6.70 -9.42
N ALA A 87 -21.84 -6.31 -10.58
CA ALA A 87 -21.94 -7.10 -11.80
C ALA A 87 -21.33 -8.51 -11.60
N ARG A 88 -20.12 -8.59 -11.02
CA ARG A 88 -19.45 -9.88 -10.72
C ARG A 88 -20.25 -10.79 -9.81
N SER A 89 -20.86 -10.24 -8.76
CA SER A 89 -21.67 -11.04 -7.83
C SER A 89 -22.96 -11.55 -8.48
N LEU A 90 -23.52 -10.82 -9.45
CA LEU A 90 -24.73 -11.19 -10.19
C LEU A 90 -24.48 -12.23 -11.30
N GLU A 91 -23.24 -12.38 -11.80
CA GLU A 91 -22.90 -13.39 -12.82
C GLU A 91 -23.14 -14.85 -12.34
N GLY A 92 -23.02 -15.11 -11.04
CA GLY A 92 -23.23 -16.42 -10.43
C GLY A 92 -24.68 -16.77 -10.10
N LEU A 93 -25.63 -15.84 -10.32
CA LEU A 93 -27.05 -15.98 -9.96
C LEU A 93 -27.94 -16.45 -11.14
N LYS A 94 -27.36 -17.13 -12.15
CA LYS A 94 -28.12 -17.70 -13.28
C LYS A 94 -28.69 -19.09 -12.99
#